data_AF-A0A6V7XAP9-F1
#
_entry.id   AF-A0A6V7XAP9-F1
#
_cell.length_a   1.000
_cell.length_b   1.000
_cell.length_c   1.000
_cell.angle_alpha   90.00
_cell.angle_beta   90.00
_cell.angle_gamma   90.00
#
_symmetry.space_group_name_H-M   'P 1'
#
loop_
_entity.id
_entity.type
_entity.pdbx_description
1 polymer ?
#
loop_
_entity_poly.entity_id
_entity_poly.type
_entity_poly.pdbx_seq_one_letter_code
_entity_poly.pdbx_strand_id
1 'polypeptide(L)'
;MVREQGFTCGIEQPRSEFCQKRPFCSSLDYFPVCPSTRVNSSEENLKIFWRKLNPQICIDNGILNTLPNKKEKCLPCGPEMERNNSGYCENCPKGSISSGEGKCVPCPSGLIPNYGIFLTNWDSLPSEIECKKRM
;
A
#
# COMPACT_ATOMS: atom_id res chain seq x y z
N MET A 1 48.30 15.68 29.47
CA MET A 1 47.81 16.83 28.68
C MET A 1 47.74 16.43 27.21
N VAL A 2 46.59 15.94 26.76
CA VAL A 2 46.26 15.87 25.33
C VAL A 2 44.95 16.63 25.19
N ARG A 3 45.02 17.67 24.37
CA ARG A 3 44.07 18.78 24.28
C ARG A 3 42.68 18.31 23.86
N GLU A 4 41.67 18.92 24.46
CA GLU A 4 40.32 19.01 23.94
C GLU A 4 40.35 19.47 22.48
N GLN A 5 39.86 18.63 21.58
CA GLN A 5 39.34 19.09 20.30
C GLN A 5 37.96 18.45 20.18
N GLY A 6 36.93 19.27 20.36
CA GLY A 6 35.53 18.86 20.34
C GLY A 6 35.20 18.11 19.05
N PHE A 7 34.85 16.85 19.19
CA PHE A 7 34.28 16.06 18.11
C PHE A 7 32.84 16.56 17.89
N THR A 8 32.65 17.41 16.88
CA THR A 8 31.32 17.74 16.38
C THR A 8 30.77 16.49 15.70
N CYS A 9 29.92 15.76 16.42
CA CYS A 9 29.24 14.57 15.91
C CYS A 9 28.27 14.98 14.78
N GLY A 10 28.74 14.82 13.54
CA GLY A 10 27.97 15.13 12.34
C GLY A 10 27.24 13.90 11.81
N ILE A 11 25.94 13.82 12.09
CA ILE A 11 24.86 13.26 11.25
C ILE A 11 25.23 11.95 10.50
N GLU A 12 25.02 10.78 11.13
CA GLU A 12 25.48 9.45 10.65
C GLU A 12 24.42 8.52 10.00
N GLN A 13 24.89 7.50 9.25
CA GLN A 13 24.19 6.26 8.84
C GLN A 13 24.72 5.04 9.62
N PRO A 14 23.93 3.99 9.88
CA PRO A 14 24.37 2.86 10.71
C PRO A 14 25.45 1.98 10.04
N ARG A 15 26.53 1.66 10.78
CA ARG A 15 27.62 0.69 10.47
C ARG A 15 28.68 1.08 9.41
N SER A 16 28.97 2.37 9.20
CA SER A 16 30.12 2.77 8.38
C SER A 16 31.40 2.88 9.22
N GLU A 17 32.56 2.46 8.68
CA GLU A 17 33.90 2.72 9.27
C GLU A 17 34.27 4.21 9.20
N PHE A 18 33.58 4.99 8.36
CA PHE A 18 33.79 6.41 8.16
C PHE A 18 32.50 7.20 8.33
N CYS A 19 32.53 8.24 9.16
CA CYS A 19 31.40 9.13 9.38
C CYS A 19 31.13 9.97 8.11
N GLN A 20 30.07 9.63 7.37
CA GLN A 20 29.60 10.43 6.25
C GLN A 20 28.38 11.25 6.67
N LYS A 21 28.38 12.55 6.33
CA LYS A 21 27.26 13.45 6.66
C LYS A 21 25.98 12.95 5.99
N ARG A 22 24.89 12.84 6.76
CA ARG A 22 23.56 12.55 6.20
C ARG A 22 23.19 13.60 5.13
N PRO A 23 22.74 13.18 3.96
CA PRO A 23 22.26 14.09 2.93
C PRO A 23 20.93 14.72 3.34
N PHE A 24 20.56 15.81 2.68
CA PHE A 24 19.19 16.33 2.75
C PHE A 24 18.23 15.35 2.09
N CYS A 25 17.01 15.25 2.62
CA CYS A 25 15.99 14.39 2.05
C CYS A 25 15.69 14.79 0.61
N SER A 26 15.40 13.81 -0.24
CA SER A 26 14.91 13.96 -1.60
C SER A 26 13.44 13.55 -1.67
N SER A 27 12.79 13.69 -2.82
CA SER A 27 11.43 13.16 -3.03
C SER A 27 11.34 11.63 -2.91
N LEU A 28 12.46 10.91 -3.05
CA LEU A 28 12.53 9.45 -2.91
C LEU A 28 12.47 8.98 -1.44
N ASP A 29 12.73 9.89 -0.49
CA ASP A 29 12.67 9.59 0.94
C ASP A 29 11.23 9.66 1.51
N TYR A 30 10.27 9.90 0.63
CA TYR A 30 8.85 9.98 0.93
C TYR A 30 8.06 8.98 0.09
N PHE A 31 6.99 8.44 0.67
CA PHE A 31 6.06 7.57 -0.02
C PHE A 31 4.63 8.10 0.12
N PRO A 32 3.79 7.90 -0.92
CA PRO A 32 2.39 8.27 -0.87
C PRO A 32 1.63 7.31 0.05
N VAL A 33 0.75 7.88 0.88
CA VAL A 33 -0.17 7.13 1.74
C VAL A 33 -1.59 7.45 1.32
N CYS A 34 -2.26 6.41 0.87
CA CYS A 34 -3.70 6.41 0.65
C CYS A 34 -4.37 6.02 1.97
N PRO A 35 -4.99 6.97 2.71
CA PRO A 35 -5.74 6.59 3.91
C PRO A 35 -6.95 5.75 3.49
N SER A 36 -7.16 4.60 4.14
CA SER A 36 -8.29 3.71 3.88
C SER A 36 -9.66 4.32 4.19
N THR A 37 -9.71 5.51 4.82
CA THR A 37 -10.90 6.04 5.52
C THR A 37 -11.48 7.33 4.97
N ARG A 38 -11.25 7.68 3.69
CA ARG A 38 -11.89 8.87 3.09
C ARG A 38 -12.42 8.63 1.70
N VAL A 39 -13.27 7.61 1.59
CA VAL A 39 -14.21 7.54 0.46
C VAL A 39 -15.59 7.66 1.10
N ASN A 40 -16.06 8.90 1.28
CA ASN A 40 -17.50 9.08 1.37
C ASN A 40 -18.06 8.62 0.02
N SER A 41 -19.19 7.92 0.00
CA SER A 41 -19.84 7.42 -1.21
C SER A 41 -20.06 8.48 -2.32
N SER A 42 -19.95 9.77 -1.98
CA SER A 42 -20.04 10.91 -2.91
C SER A 42 -18.69 11.39 -3.49
N GLU A 43 -17.54 11.06 -2.89
CA GLU A 43 -16.22 11.49 -3.36
C GLU A 43 -15.37 10.26 -3.73
N GLU A 44 -15.32 9.92 -5.02
CA GLU A 44 -14.53 8.81 -5.57
C GLU A 44 -13.00 9.02 -5.47
N ASN A 45 -12.56 10.17 -4.94
CA ASN A 45 -11.17 10.60 -4.92
C ASN A 45 -10.57 10.53 -3.53
N LEU A 46 -9.51 9.74 -3.38
CA LEU A 46 -8.68 9.73 -2.18
C LEU A 46 -7.71 10.91 -2.21
N LYS A 47 -7.59 11.60 -1.07
CA LYS A 47 -6.51 12.54 -0.82
C LYS A 47 -5.25 11.75 -0.48
N ILE A 48 -4.26 11.77 -1.35
CA ILE A 48 -2.95 11.18 -1.07
C ILE A 48 -2.17 12.13 -0.18
N PHE A 49 -1.69 11.64 0.96
CA PHE A 49 -0.76 12.37 1.81
C PHE A 49 0.61 11.70 1.76
N TRP A 50 1.67 12.48 1.80
CA TRP A 50 3.03 11.97 1.77
C TRP A 50 3.52 11.66 3.20
N ARG A 51 4.17 10.52 3.40
CA ARG A 51 4.85 10.18 4.65
C ARG A 51 6.32 9.89 4.40
N LYS A 52 7.15 10.15 5.40
CA LYS A 52 8.59 9.87 5.39
C LYS A 52 8.84 8.38 5.62
N LEU A 53 9.86 7.83 4.97
CA LEU A 53 10.38 6.50 5.27
C LEU A 53 10.82 6.41 6.74
N ASN A 54 10.59 5.24 7.34
CA ASN A 54 11.02 4.91 8.70
C ASN A 54 11.91 3.65 8.63
N PRO A 55 13.17 3.69 9.10
CA PRO A 55 13.85 4.81 9.76
C PRO A 55 14.21 5.97 8.83
N GLN A 56 14.23 7.20 9.37
CA GLN A 56 14.62 8.40 8.62
C GLN A 56 16.16 8.51 8.53
N ILE A 57 16.70 8.33 7.33
CA ILE A 57 18.15 8.36 7.06
C ILE A 57 18.63 9.77 6.71
N CYS A 58 17.77 10.64 6.18
CA CYS A 58 18.12 11.96 5.67
C CYS A 58 17.79 13.12 6.64
N ILE A 59 18.38 14.29 6.42
CA ILE A 59 18.05 15.53 7.15
C ILE A 59 16.84 16.18 6.52
N ASP A 60 15.82 16.46 7.32
CA ASP A 60 14.61 17.11 6.83
C ASP A 60 14.89 18.56 6.42
N ASN A 61 14.51 18.90 5.19
CA ASN A 61 14.62 20.24 4.62
C ASN A 61 13.25 20.80 4.19
N GLY A 62 12.15 20.23 4.68
CA GLY A 62 10.80 20.72 4.40
C GLY A 62 10.25 20.42 3.00
N ILE A 63 10.90 19.53 2.23
CA ILE A 63 10.46 19.09 0.89
C ILE A 63 9.06 18.44 0.93
N LEU A 64 8.62 17.95 2.09
CA LEU A 64 7.24 17.46 2.28
C LEU A 64 6.18 18.49 1.87
N ASN A 65 6.45 19.78 2.06
CA ASN A 65 5.51 20.86 1.77
C ASN A 65 5.41 21.18 0.27
N THR A 66 6.37 20.72 -0.54
CA THR A 66 6.42 20.95 -1.99
C THR A 66 5.94 19.76 -2.81
N LEU A 67 5.72 18.61 -2.15
CA LEU A 67 5.21 17.41 -2.81
C LEU A 67 3.74 17.62 -3.25
N PRO A 68 3.39 17.30 -4.51
CA PRO A 68 2.06 17.56 -5.03
C PRO A 68 1.02 16.71 -4.30
N ASN A 69 -0.05 17.37 -3.85
CA ASN A 69 -1.25 16.69 -3.37
C ASN A 69 -2.01 16.15 -4.60
N LYS A 70 -1.81 14.87 -4.91
CA LYS A 70 -2.53 14.20 -5.99
C LYS A 70 -3.85 13.66 -5.45
N LYS A 71 -4.94 13.92 -6.19
CA LYS A 71 -6.20 13.20 -6.02
C LYS A 71 -6.17 12.02 -6.99
N GLU A 72 -6.18 10.81 -6.46
CA GLU A 72 -6.30 9.60 -7.27
C GLU A 72 -7.63 8.91 -6.97
N LYS A 73 -8.20 8.29 -8.01
CA LYS A 73 -9.35 7.42 -7.84
C LYS A 73 -8.94 6.22 -7.01
N CYS A 74 -9.85 5.79 -6.15
CA CYS A 74 -9.65 4.61 -5.35
C CYS A 74 -9.55 3.38 -6.24
N LEU A 75 -8.60 2.50 -5.93
CA LEU A 75 -8.54 1.18 -6.58
C LEU A 75 -9.87 0.44 -6.36
N PRO A 76 -10.36 -0.30 -7.38
CA PRO A 76 -11.53 -1.15 -7.20
C PRO A 76 -11.26 -2.17 -6.08
N CYS A 77 -12.33 -2.63 -5.43
CA CYS A 77 -12.21 -3.71 -4.48
C CYS A 77 -11.82 -5.01 -5.20
N GLY A 78 -11.34 -5.99 -4.45
CA GLY A 78 -11.13 -7.32 -5.01
C GLY A 78 -12.44 -7.93 -5.52
N PRO A 79 -12.37 -8.99 -6.36
CA PRO A 79 -13.54 -9.79 -6.71
C PRO A 79 -14.28 -10.27 -5.45
N GLU A 80 -15.59 -10.44 -5.53
CA GLU A 80 -16.46 -10.84 -4.40
C GLU A 80 -16.51 -9.84 -3.24
N MET A 81 -16.07 -8.61 -3.46
CA MET A 81 -16.15 -7.53 -2.47
C MET A 81 -16.87 -6.30 -3.03
N GLU A 82 -17.59 -5.61 -2.16
CA GLU A 82 -18.13 -4.28 -2.43
C GLU A 82 -17.53 -3.25 -1.50
N ARG A 83 -17.54 -1.99 -1.92
CA ARG A 83 -17.10 -0.89 -1.07
C ARG A 83 -18.25 -0.45 -0.17
N ASN A 84 -18.03 -0.50 1.14
CA ASN A 84 -18.99 -0.06 2.13
C ASN A 84 -19.03 1.48 2.26
N ASN A 85 -20.01 1.98 3.02
CA ASN A 85 -20.20 3.42 3.22
C ASN A 85 -19.01 4.12 3.90
N SER A 86 -18.14 3.36 4.58
CA SER A 86 -16.92 3.84 5.23
C SER A 86 -15.69 3.76 4.32
N GLY A 87 -15.84 3.29 3.07
CA GLY A 87 -14.75 3.18 2.10
C GLY A 87 -13.95 1.88 2.17
N TYR A 88 -14.30 0.95 3.05
CA TYR A 88 -13.65 -0.35 3.15
C TYR A 88 -14.27 -1.37 2.20
N CYS A 89 -13.43 -2.28 1.69
CA CYS A 89 -13.93 -3.42 0.94
C CYS A 89 -14.44 -4.49 1.92
N GLU A 90 -15.70 -4.88 1.76
CA GLU A 90 -16.35 -5.94 2.53
C GLU A 90 -16.82 -7.06 1.60
N ASN A 91 -16.85 -8.29 2.11
CA ASN A 91 -17.27 -9.45 1.34
C ASN A 91 -18.76 -9.37 1.01
N CYS A 92 -19.12 -9.77 -0.20
CA CYS A 92 -20.51 -9.91 -0.59
C CYS A 92 -21.26 -10.93 0.29
N PRO A 93 -22.57 -10.73 0.52
CA PRO A 93 -23.40 -11.73 1.17
C PRO A 93 -23.47 -13.02 0.35
N LYS A 94 -23.77 -14.15 1.00
CA LYS A 94 -23.89 -15.46 0.34
C LYS A 94 -24.93 -15.40 -0.78
N GLY A 95 -24.57 -15.93 -1.95
CA GLY A 95 -25.44 -15.93 -3.14
C GLY A 95 -25.38 -14.64 -3.97
N SER A 96 -24.48 -13.72 -3.64
CA SER A 96 -24.19 -12.53 -4.44
C SER A 96 -22.74 -12.51 -4.91
N ILE A 97 -22.50 -11.84 -6.03
CA ILE A 97 -21.19 -11.65 -6.67
C ILE A 97 -20.95 -10.17 -6.94
N SER A 98 -19.69 -9.75 -6.91
CA SER A 98 -19.24 -8.43 -7.35
C SER A 98 -17.97 -8.58 -8.16
N SER A 99 -17.87 -7.83 -9.26
CA SER A 99 -16.63 -7.74 -10.06
C SER A 99 -15.56 -6.85 -9.38
N GLY A 100 -15.78 -6.42 -8.14
CA GLY A 100 -14.90 -5.51 -7.40
C GLY A 100 -15.15 -4.03 -7.69
N GLU A 101 -15.88 -3.73 -8.76
CA GLU A 101 -16.33 -2.39 -9.14
C GLU A 101 -17.86 -2.32 -9.00
N GLY A 102 -18.34 -1.72 -7.90
CA GLY A 102 -19.75 -1.53 -7.64
C GLY A 102 -20.30 -2.34 -6.46
N LYS A 103 -21.63 -2.53 -6.46
CA LYS A 103 -22.38 -3.23 -5.42
C LYS A 103 -22.52 -4.71 -5.72
N CYS A 104 -22.69 -5.52 -4.68
CA CYS A 104 -22.97 -6.95 -4.83
C CYS A 104 -24.32 -7.18 -5.53
N VAL A 105 -24.33 -8.02 -6.55
CA VAL A 105 -25.54 -8.42 -7.29
C VAL A 105 -25.88 -9.89 -7.00
N PRO A 106 -27.16 -10.24 -6.83
CA PRO A 106 -27.55 -11.63 -6.60
C PRO A 106 -27.25 -12.49 -7.83
N CYS A 107 -26.84 -13.74 -7.60
CA CYS A 107 -26.67 -14.70 -8.68
C CYS A 107 -28.04 -15.02 -9.34
N PRO A 108 -28.06 -15.29 -10.67
CA PRO A 108 -29.26 -15.77 -11.34
C PRO A 108 -29.78 -17.08 -10.71
N SER A 109 -31.09 -17.30 -10.78
CA SER A 109 -31.73 -18.51 -10.23
C SER A 109 -31.05 -19.78 -10.74
N GLY A 110 -30.63 -20.64 -9.81
CA GLY A 110 -29.99 -21.93 -10.11
C GLY A 110 -28.46 -21.87 -10.26
N LEU A 111 -27.83 -20.70 -10.07
CA LEU A 111 -26.38 -20.55 -10.07
C LEU A 111 -25.86 -20.19 -8.67
N ILE A 112 -24.67 -20.69 -8.34
CA ILE A 112 -23.93 -20.35 -7.13
C ILE A 112 -22.65 -19.60 -7.50
N PRO A 113 -22.22 -18.61 -6.69
CA PRO A 113 -20.96 -17.91 -6.94
C PRO A 113 -19.77 -18.88 -6.76
N ASN A 114 -18.78 -18.74 -7.63
CA ASN A 114 -17.54 -19.51 -7.55
C ASN A 114 -16.56 -18.77 -6.63
N TYR A 115 -16.32 -19.32 -5.44
CA TYR A 115 -15.42 -18.73 -4.43
C TYR A 115 -13.92 -18.97 -4.71
N GLY A 116 -13.59 -19.48 -5.89
CA GLY A 116 -12.23 -19.81 -6.30
C GLY A 116 -11.88 -21.29 -6.12
N ILE A 117 -10.61 -21.60 -6.40
CA ILE A 117 -10.06 -22.95 -6.26
C ILE A 117 -9.46 -23.07 -4.85
N PHE A 118 -10.00 -24.00 -4.06
CA PHE A 118 -9.44 -24.33 -2.75
C PHE A 118 -8.57 -25.59 -2.89
N LEU A 119 -7.25 -25.40 -2.82
CA LEU A 119 -6.31 -26.52 -2.74
C LEU A 119 -6.40 -27.12 -1.34
N THR A 120 -7.06 -28.27 -1.22
CA THR A 120 -7.17 -29.01 0.05
C THR A 120 -5.92 -29.84 0.36
N ASN A 121 -5.09 -30.10 -0.66
CA ASN A 121 -3.80 -30.77 -0.54
C ASN A 121 -2.76 -30.11 -1.46
N TRP A 122 -1.50 -30.16 -1.03
CA TRP A 122 -0.34 -29.63 -1.76
C TRP A 122 0.33 -30.68 -2.67
N ASP A 123 0.01 -31.96 -2.52
CA ASP A 123 0.66 -33.04 -3.29
C ASP A 123 0.30 -33.04 -4.78
N SER A 124 -0.81 -32.39 -5.17
CA SER A 124 -1.27 -32.34 -6.55
C SER A 124 -1.85 -30.98 -6.90
N LEU A 125 -1.28 -30.32 -7.90
CA LEU A 125 -1.88 -29.15 -8.54
C LEU A 125 -2.87 -29.60 -9.62
N PRO A 126 -4.03 -28.93 -9.74
CA PRO A 126 -4.92 -29.10 -10.89
C PRO A 126 -4.18 -28.84 -12.20
N SER A 127 -4.51 -29.61 -13.25
CA SER A 127 -3.86 -29.53 -14.57
C SER A 127 -3.92 -28.15 -15.22
N GLU A 128 -4.85 -27.30 -14.78
CA GLU A 128 -5.09 -25.94 -15.29
C GLU A 128 -4.16 -24.88 -14.67
N ILE A 129 -3.42 -25.22 -13.59
CA ILE A 129 -2.53 -24.29 -12.90
C ILE A 129 -1.08 -24.50 -13.39
N GLU A 130 -0.62 -23.65 -14.30
CA GLU A 130 0.78 -23.64 -14.74
C GLU A 130 1.66 -22.75 -13.86
N CYS A 131 2.70 -23.33 -13.25
CA CYS A 131 3.74 -22.55 -12.58
C CYS A 131 4.66 -21.89 -13.62
N LYS A 132 4.52 -20.59 -13.83
CA LYS A 132 5.51 -19.83 -14.60
C LYS A 132 6.79 -19.62 -13.80
N LYS A 133 7.90 -20.19 -14.28
CA LYS A 133 9.23 -19.89 -13.76
C LYS A 133 9.60 -18.47 -14.17
N ARG A 134 9.90 -17.62 -13.20
CA ARG A 134 10.43 -16.27 -13.46
C ARG A 134 11.87 -16.45 -13.98
N MET A 135 12.08 -16.19 -15.26
CA MET A 135 13.41 -16.07 -15.88
C MET A 135 14.11 -14.81 -15.42
#